data_AF-A0A1Q7BKL9-F1
#
_entry.id   AF-A0A1Q7BKL9-F1
#
_cell.length_a   1.000
_cell.length_b   1.000
_cell.length_c   1.000
_cell.angle_alpha   90.00
_cell.angle_beta   90.00
_cell.angle_gamma   90.00
#
_symmetry.space_group_name_H-M   'P 1'
#
loop_
_entity.id
_entity.type
_entity.pdbx_description
1 polymer ?
#
loop_
_entity_poly.entity_id
_entity_poly.type
_entity_poly.pdbx_seq_one_letter_code
_entity_poly.pdbx_strand_id
1 'polypeptide(L)' 'MKDKVRVTRQELTDIEVRFEDQVGEGDKVASRIPMSARHSSGADVLVNLIALSQVTDGRIVAEWGIAEPSAVA' A
#
# COMPACT_ATOMS: atom_id res chain seq x y z
N MET A 1 9.21 13.68 -17.80
CA MET A 1 10.11 12.69 -17.19
C MET A 1 9.29 12.03 -16.08
N LYS A 2 8.79 10.80 -16.31
CA LYS A 2 7.96 10.10 -15.32
C LYS A 2 8.91 9.45 -14.32
N ASP A 3 9.32 10.21 -13.32
CA ASP A 3 10.11 9.67 -12.21
C ASP A 3 9.20 8.72 -11.45
N LYS A 4 9.27 7.43 -11.83
CA LYS A 4 8.72 6.35 -11.05
C LYS A 4 9.46 6.39 -9.71
N VAL A 5 8.80 6.96 -8.73
CA VAL A 5 9.18 6.96 -7.32
C VAL A 5 9.38 5.50 -6.90
N ARG A 6 10.61 4.99 -7.04
CA ARG A 6 11.03 3.68 -6.55
C ARG A 6 11.50 3.90 -5.13
N VAL A 7 10.56 4.10 -4.23
CA VAL A 7 10.86 4.31 -2.82
C VAL A 7 11.21 2.98 -2.18
N THR A 8 12.41 2.91 -1.63
CA THR A 8 12.79 1.76 -0.80
C THR A 8 12.24 1.98 0.62
N ARG A 9 11.77 0.92 1.29
CA ARG A 9 11.27 1.01 2.68
C ARG A 9 12.28 1.67 3.64
N GLN A 10 13.58 1.57 3.32
CA GLN A 10 14.66 2.17 4.10
C GLN A 10 14.66 3.70 4.07
N GLU A 11 14.05 4.30 3.05
CA GLU A 11 13.99 5.76 2.88
C GLU A 11 12.69 6.37 3.41
N LEU A 12 11.81 5.56 4.00
CA LEU A 12 10.54 6.02 4.57
C LEU A 12 10.57 5.99 6.10
N THR A 13 10.17 7.09 6.71
CA THR A 13 9.85 7.21 8.14
C THR A 13 8.37 7.55 8.32
N ASP A 14 7.88 7.47 9.56
CA ASP A 14 6.51 7.86 9.93
C ASP A 14 5.43 7.20 9.06
N ILE A 15 5.67 5.92 8.74
CA ILE A 15 4.77 5.14 7.88
C ILE A 15 3.47 4.89 8.63
N GLU A 16 2.38 5.38 8.08
CA GLU A 16 1.03 5.08 8.53
C GLU A 16 0.31 4.28 7.46
N VAL A 17 -0.33 3.18 7.88
CA VAL A 17 -1.13 2.32 7.01
C VAL A 17 -2.52 2.22 7.63
N ARG A 18 -3.55 2.47 6.82
CA ARG A 18 -4.94 2.31 7.25
C ARG A 18 -5.64 1.35 6.31
N PHE A 19 -6.56 0.56 6.83
CA PHE A 19 -7.49 -0.24 6.04
C PHE A 19 -8.82 0.50 6.05
N GLU A 20 -9.18 1.11 4.92
CA GLU A 20 -10.42 1.89 4.81
C GLU A 20 -11.63 1.02 4.51
N ASP A 21 -11.43 -0.03 3.71
CA ASP A 21 -12.51 -0.93 3.30
C ASP A 21 -11.95 -2.33 3.00
N GLN A 22 -12.77 -3.35 3.24
CA GLN A 22 -12.45 -4.75 2.97
C GLN A 22 -13.69 -5.54 2.55
N VAL A 23 -13.56 -6.31 1.47
CA VAL A 23 -14.60 -7.22 0.98
C VAL A 23 -14.01 -8.61 0.84
N GLY A 24 -14.67 -9.61 1.43
CA GLY A 24 -14.26 -11.01 1.36
C GLY A 24 -15.19 -11.84 0.47
N GLU A 25 -14.60 -12.75 -0.32
CA GLU A 25 -15.31 -13.78 -1.08
C GLU A 25 -14.51 -15.09 -1.07
N GLY A 26 -15.06 -16.13 -0.44
CA GLY A 26 -14.40 -17.42 -0.29
C GLY A 26 -13.06 -17.29 0.45
N ASP A 27 -11.98 -17.67 -0.22
CA ASP A 27 -10.61 -17.61 0.29
C ASP A 27 -9.89 -16.31 -0.07
N LYS A 28 -10.60 -15.28 -0.55
CA LYS A 28 -9.99 -14.01 -0.99
C LYS A 28 -10.56 -12.82 -0.24
N VAL A 29 -9.70 -11.83 0.00
CA VAL A 29 -10.04 -10.53 0.60
C VAL A 29 -9.48 -9.42 -0.27
N ALA A 30 -10.35 -8.55 -0.80
CA ALA A 30 -9.96 -7.30 -1.40
C ALA A 30 -9.91 -6.20 -0.32
N SER A 31 -8.84 -5.41 -0.28
CA SER A 31 -8.63 -4.35 0.71
C SER A 31 -8.26 -3.04 0.03
N ARG A 32 -8.84 -1.93 0.51
CA ARG A 32 -8.44 -0.56 0.16
C ARG A 32 -7.57 0.01 1.27
N ILE A 33 -6.33 0.34 0.94
CA ILE A 33 -5.25 0.60 1.88
C ILE A 33 -4.53 1.90 1.50
N PRO A 34 -4.97 3.07 1.98
CA PRO A 34 -4.14 4.26 1.92
C PRO A 34 -2.93 4.11 2.86
N MET A 35 -1.78 4.56 2.38
CA MET A 35 -0.53 4.67 3.12
C MET A 35 -0.03 6.11 3.01
N SER A 36 0.47 6.64 4.12
CA SER A 36 1.29 7.84 4.14
C SER A 36 2.67 7.53 4.73
N ALA A 37 3.69 8.28 4.30
CA ALA A 37 5.02 8.22 4.86
C ALA A 37 5.79 9.51 4.59
N ARG A 38 6.87 9.73 5.35
CA ARG A 38 7.85 10.79 5.10
C ARG A 38 9.08 10.18 4.42
N HIS A 39 9.47 10.70 3.26
CA HIS A 39 10.70 10.30 2.58
C HIS A 39 11.93 10.99 3.20
N SER A 40 13.09 10.34 3.14
CA SER A 40 14.37 10.87 3.65
C SER A 40 14.78 12.21 3.01
N SER A 41 14.31 12.50 1.80
CA SER A 41 14.48 13.81 1.16
C SER A 41 13.63 14.94 1.77
N GLY A 42 12.75 14.62 2.72
CA GLY A 42 11.78 15.56 3.30
C GLY A 42 10.48 15.70 2.50
N ALA A 43 10.22 14.85 1.51
CA ALA A 43 8.95 14.85 0.78
C ALA A 43 7.91 13.97 1.49
N ASP A 44 6.64 14.36 1.43
CA ASP A 44 5.53 13.52 1.88
C ASP A 44 5.10 12.58 0.74
N VAL A 45 4.91 11.31 1.09
CA VAL A 45 4.51 10.25 0.17
C VAL A 45 3.14 9.76 0.55
N LEU A 46 2.21 9.79 -0.39
CA LEU A 46 0.91 9.14 -0.28
C LEU A 46 0.81 8.03 -1.31
N VAL A 47 0.27 6.89 -0.90
CA VAL A 47 0.03 5.75 -1.79
C VAL A 47 -1.36 5.20 -1.51
N ASN A 48 -2.16 5.05 -2.56
CA ASN A 48 -3.40 4.30 -2.48
C ASN A 48 -3.14 2.89 -3.02
N LEU A 49 -3.23 1.89 -2.14
CA LEU A 49 -3.07 0.49 -2.50
C LEU A 49 -4.45 -0.18 -2.55
N ILE A 50 -4.69 -0.93 -3.63
CA ILE A 50 -5.73 -1.96 -3.66
C ILE A 50 -5.01 -3.30 -3.67
N ALA A 51 -5.26 -4.12 -2.64
CA ALA A 51 -4.68 -5.45 -2.50
C ALA A 51 -5.76 -6.52 -2.54
N LEU A 52 -5.51 -7.61 -3.26
CA LEU A 52 -6.27 -8.85 -3.23
C LEU A 52 -5.40 -9.91 -2.57
N SER A 53 -5.81 -10.38 -1.41
CA SER A 53 -5.09 -11.38 -0.62
C SER A 53 -5.83 -12.71 -0.67
N GLN A 54 -5.14 -13.80 -0.99
CA GLN A 54 -5.65 -15.15 -0.79
C GLN A 54 -5.29 -15.60 0.63
N VAL A 55 -6.26 -16.12 1.38
CA VAL A 55 -6.13 -16.50 2.79
C VAL A 55 -6.41 -17.99 2.96
N THR A 56 -5.51 -18.70 3.63
CA THR A 56 -5.67 -20.10 4.01
C THR A 56 -5.21 -20.27 5.46
N ASP A 57 -6.00 -20.95 6.28
CA ASP A 57 -5.72 -21.17 7.71
C ASP A 57 -5.39 -19.88 8.47
N GLY A 58 -6.11 -18.79 8.15
CA GLY A 58 -5.92 -17.47 8.75
C GLY A 58 -4.65 -16.74 8.32
N ARG A 59 -3.94 -17.21 7.28
CA ARG A 59 -2.71 -16.63 6.76
C ARG A 59 -2.84 -16.21 5.31
N ILE A 60 -2.24 -15.09 4.94
CA ILE A 60 -2.12 -14.68 3.55
C ILE A 60 -1.10 -15.60 2.86
N VAL A 61 -1.54 -16.33 1.83
CA VAL A 61 -0.70 -17.27 1.05
C VAL A 61 -0.31 -16.72 -0.33
N ALA A 62 -1.06 -15.74 -0.83
CA ALA A 62 -0.73 -14.99 -2.04
C ALA A 62 -1.33 -13.58 -1.96
N GLU A 63 -0.69 -12.63 -2.64
CA GLU A 63 -1.16 -11.25 -2.73
C GLU A 63 -0.91 -10.69 -4.13
N TRP A 64 -1.89 -9.95 -4.63
CA TRP A 64 -1.79 -9.16 -5.86
C TRP A 64 -2.28 -7.76 -5.56
N GLY A 65 -1.74 -6.75 -6.22
CA GLY A 65 -2.23 -5.40 -5.98
C GLY A 65 -1.72 -4.37 -6.96
N ILE A 66 -2.36 -3.21 -6.90
CA ILE A 66 -1.94 -2.01 -7.59
C ILE A 66 -1.70 -0.91 -6.55
N ALA A 67 -0.59 -0.21 -6.71
CA ALA A 67 -0.24 0.92 -5.88
C ALA A 67 -0.19 2.17 -6.75
N GLU A 68 -0.99 3.17 -6.39
CA GLU A 68 -1.00 4.46 -7.03
C GLU A 68 -0.35 5.49 -6.10
N PRO A 69 0.90 5.89 -6.37
CA PRO A 69 1.51 6.97 -5.62
C PRO A 69 0.89 8.31 -6.04
N SER A 70 0.53 9.14 -5.07
CA SER A 70 0.21 10.54 -5.26
C SER A 70 1.28 11.39 -4.56
N ALA A 71 1.81 12.38 -5.27
CA ALA A 71 2.66 13.40 -4.67
C ALA A 71 1.76 14.42 -3.96
N VAL A 72 2.10 14.78 -2.72
CA VAL A 72 1.53 15.98 -2.09
C VAL A 72 2.37 17.17 -2.58
N ALA A 73 1.71 18.12 -3.24
CA ALA A 73 2.34 19.33 -3.79
C ALA A 73 2.80 20.30 -2.69
#